data_AF-A0A7V5J0B9-F1
#
_entry.id   AF-A0A7V5J0B9-F1
#
_cell.length_a   1.000
_cell.length_b   1.000
_cell.length_c   1.000
_cell.angle_alpha   90.00
_cell.angle_beta   90.00
_cell.angle_gamma   90.00
#
_symmetry.space_group_name_H-M   'P 1'
#
loop_
_entity.id
_entity.type
_entity.pdbx_description
1 polymer ?
#
loop_
_entity_poly.entity_id
_entity_poly.type
_entity_poly.pdbx_seq_one_letter_code
_entity_poly.pdbx_strand_id
1 'polypeptide(L)'
;MKRLPKKILIFFIYGIILFSSVLLVNNYNSTTFAEGDDLEKIEKDIDKTKDKIEDLSKEIEKIKGDIDNLSGSLSQVLSSVRAIQAKIAELNNQIFKTNSEINDKAALLSTKIVLRNRTLRNFYKNSPNSLYSSLIRSNALINGNAEVSQYLKRYFDESLEVIMSINSDIQINKENKKRLEDIREQVKVEEARLLKIKADTEKKLAEQQAALNKSSQDLSSLNEKLSKLLEKQKQILAEKEGNFSASLAEGLQTDDPKASPSYNPGFSPAFAAFSYGAYTHRNGLSQYGAKGRADDGKSYKEILKFYFPDKDLTDDYDVPSSIHVKGDGIACSGGYKYYDETVDFQTYLKRIYEMYGSWPKEALKAQVIVSRTYAIRIINVHGSIKPNQSHQVYKNCNKGGAWDEAVEETKDKVLVKNGQINFLPEYSSTTGGYINGVGWDVDGDWPKDAYEKKAGSPWFLKGWYTKSYSVSSDKCGREHPWLNEKEMA
;
A
#
# COMPACT_ATOMS: atom_id res chain seq x y z
N MET A 1 -46.60 21.90 -24.74
CA MET A 1 -46.63 21.06 -23.51
C MET A 1 -45.21 20.81 -23.03
N LYS A 2 -45.00 21.09 -21.74
CA LYS A 2 -44.01 20.56 -20.77
C LYS A 2 -42.49 20.80 -20.95
N ARG A 3 -41.92 21.30 -19.85
CA ARG A 3 -40.51 21.56 -19.49
C ARG A 3 -39.77 20.26 -19.07
N LEU A 4 -38.44 20.21 -19.37
CA LEU A 4 -37.27 19.65 -18.62
C LEU A 4 -37.30 18.18 -18.11
N PRO A 5 -36.16 17.50 -17.76
CA PRO A 5 -34.85 18.03 -17.32
C PRO A 5 -33.54 17.32 -17.79
N LYS A 6 -32.41 17.93 -17.40
CA LYS A 6 -31.02 17.46 -17.43
C LYS A 6 -30.78 16.29 -16.44
N LYS A 7 -30.00 15.27 -16.86
CA LYS A 7 -28.93 14.52 -16.14
C LYS A 7 -28.69 13.17 -16.83
N ILE A 8 -27.47 12.62 -16.65
CA ILE A 8 -26.94 11.29 -17.04
C ILE A 8 -25.95 11.35 -18.21
N LEU A 9 -24.68 11.56 -17.86
CA LEU A 9 -23.54 10.99 -18.60
C LEU A 9 -22.47 10.62 -17.56
N ILE A 10 -22.69 9.48 -16.90
CA ILE A 10 -21.69 8.72 -16.14
C ILE A 10 -21.87 7.29 -16.62
N PHE A 11 -20.94 6.77 -17.41
CA PHE A 11 -20.70 5.34 -17.60
C PHE A 11 -19.51 5.18 -18.56
N PHE A 12 -18.30 5.12 -18.02
CA PHE A 12 -17.19 4.37 -18.60
C PHE A 12 -16.14 4.18 -17.50
N ILE A 13 -15.49 3.01 -17.49
CA ILE A 13 -14.51 2.52 -16.50
C ILE A 13 -15.14 1.77 -15.31
N TYR A 14 -15.77 0.63 -15.61
CA TYR A 14 -15.71 -0.57 -14.77
C TYR A 14 -15.72 -1.76 -15.73
N GLY A 15 -14.55 -2.36 -15.93
CA GLY A 15 -14.38 -3.49 -16.84
C GLY A 15 -12.91 -3.67 -17.16
N ILE A 16 -12.23 -4.48 -16.34
CA ILE A 16 -11.07 -5.36 -16.60
C ILE A 16 -10.46 -5.66 -15.21
N ILE A 17 -11.12 -6.51 -14.42
CA ILE A 17 -10.48 -7.37 -13.41
C ILE A 17 -11.37 -8.61 -13.32
N LEU A 18 -11.06 -9.64 -14.13
CA LEU A 18 -11.45 -11.04 -13.94
C LEU A 18 -11.06 -11.82 -15.21
N PHE A 19 -9.81 -12.31 -15.26
CA PHE A 19 -9.40 -13.61 -15.82
C PHE A 19 -7.87 -13.62 -16.00
N SER A 20 -7.17 -14.36 -15.16
CA SER A 20 -5.96 -15.14 -15.51
C SER A 20 -5.44 -15.82 -14.25
N SER A 21 -6.07 -16.93 -13.91
CA SER A 21 -5.39 -18.00 -13.19
C SER A 21 -4.64 -18.89 -14.20
N VAL A 22 -3.56 -19.49 -13.71
CA VAL A 22 -2.81 -20.64 -14.25
C VAL A 22 -1.77 -20.36 -15.34
N LEU A 23 -0.50 -20.32 -14.91
CA LEU A 23 0.63 -21.19 -15.35
C LEU A 23 1.96 -20.48 -15.06
N LEU A 24 2.64 -20.84 -13.97
CA LEU A 24 4.08 -20.62 -13.85
C LEU A 24 4.72 -21.96 -13.52
N VAL A 25 5.40 -22.49 -14.54
CA VAL A 25 6.30 -23.62 -14.49
C VAL A 25 7.54 -23.22 -13.71
N ASN A 26 7.97 -24.12 -12.82
CA ASN A 26 9.23 -24.08 -12.09
C ASN A 26 10.41 -23.77 -13.02
N ASN A 27 11.16 -22.71 -12.70
CA ASN A 27 12.56 -22.61 -13.06
C ASN A 27 13.37 -22.47 -11.77
N TYR A 28 14.02 -23.57 -11.40
CA TYR A 28 15.13 -23.58 -10.46
C TYR A 28 16.21 -22.63 -10.97
N ASN A 29 16.55 -21.62 -10.18
CA ASN A 29 17.85 -20.96 -10.27
C ASN A 29 18.33 -20.59 -8.86
N SER A 30 19.63 -20.77 -8.69
CA SER A 30 20.46 -20.73 -7.49
C SER A 30 20.12 -19.60 -6.50
N THR A 31 19.98 -20.00 -5.25
CA THR A 31 19.89 -19.16 -4.05
C THR A 31 21.20 -18.42 -3.79
N THR A 32 21.21 -17.12 -4.06
CA THR A 32 22.08 -16.17 -3.36
C THR A 32 21.28 -15.58 -2.20
N PHE A 33 21.71 -15.85 -0.98
CA PHE A 33 21.16 -15.21 0.24
C PHE A 33 21.25 -13.69 0.08
N ALA A 34 20.11 -12.99 0.02
CA ALA A 34 20.07 -11.53 0.04
C ALA A 34 20.39 -11.04 1.46
N GLU A 35 21.45 -10.26 1.60
CA GLU A 35 21.92 -9.66 2.85
C GLU A 35 20.86 -8.74 3.48
N GLY A 36 20.93 -8.57 4.81
CA GLY A 36 20.04 -7.70 5.59
C GLY A 36 19.94 -6.26 5.08
N ASP A 37 20.99 -5.75 4.44
CA ASP A 37 21.12 -4.38 3.92
C ASP A 37 20.12 -4.02 2.80
N ASP A 38 19.61 -5.01 2.05
CA ASP A 38 18.70 -4.75 0.93
C ASP A 38 17.30 -4.32 1.37
N LEU A 39 16.84 -4.78 2.54
CA LEU A 39 15.50 -4.45 3.06
C LEU A 39 15.45 -3.02 3.62
N GLU A 40 16.44 -2.61 4.41
CA GLU A 40 16.53 -1.25 4.96
C GLU A 40 16.62 -0.21 3.84
N LYS A 41 17.37 -0.52 2.79
CA LYS A 41 17.47 0.33 1.60
C LYS A 41 16.12 0.47 0.88
N ILE A 42 15.36 -0.61 0.74
CA ILE A 42 14.04 -0.60 0.11
C ILE A 42 13.02 0.15 0.96
N GLU A 43 13.03 -0.01 2.27
CA GLU A 43 12.17 0.75 3.19
C GLU A 43 12.44 2.26 3.06
N LYS A 44 13.72 2.66 3.05
CA LYS A 44 14.12 4.05 2.84
C LYS A 44 13.68 4.60 1.48
N ASP A 45 13.73 3.78 0.42
CA ASP A 45 13.28 4.19 -0.91
C ASP A 45 11.75 4.26 -1.01
N ILE A 46 11.02 3.43 -0.26
CA ILE A 46 9.55 3.50 -0.10
C ILE A 46 9.18 4.82 0.55
N ASP A 47 9.79 5.15 1.69
CA ASP A 47 9.46 6.37 2.44
C ASP A 47 9.75 7.63 1.63
N LYS A 48 10.95 7.71 1.02
CA LYS A 48 11.27 8.82 0.10
C LYS A 48 10.30 8.93 -1.08
N THR A 49 9.76 7.82 -1.56
CA THR A 49 8.79 7.83 -2.66
C THR A 49 7.42 8.31 -2.17
N LYS A 50 6.99 7.92 -0.96
CA LYS A 50 5.78 8.43 -0.32
C LYS A 50 5.86 9.95 -0.06
N ASP A 51 6.99 10.44 0.44
CA ASP A 51 7.21 11.88 0.67
C ASP A 51 7.03 12.67 -0.63
N LYS A 52 7.65 12.19 -1.72
CA LYS A 52 7.50 12.81 -3.06
C LYS A 52 6.06 12.78 -3.57
N ILE A 53 5.33 11.70 -3.32
CA ILE A 53 3.91 11.59 -3.68
C ILE A 53 3.09 12.62 -2.90
N GLU A 54 3.35 12.78 -1.61
CA GLU A 54 2.66 13.75 -0.76
C GLU A 54 2.93 15.19 -1.23
N ASP A 55 4.19 15.54 -1.44
CA ASP A 55 4.60 16.87 -1.91
C ASP A 55 3.98 17.20 -3.27
N LEU A 56 4.04 16.26 -4.23
CA LEU A 56 3.45 16.45 -5.55
C LEU A 56 1.91 16.53 -5.49
N SER A 57 1.28 15.80 -4.58
CA SER A 57 -0.18 15.89 -4.36
C SER A 57 -0.59 17.26 -3.83
N LYS A 58 0.19 17.85 -2.91
CA LYS A 58 -0.01 19.23 -2.42
C LYS A 58 0.17 20.25 -3.54
N GLU A 59 1.17 20.06 -4.40
CA GLU A 59 1.39 20.92 -5.58
C GLU A 59 0.20 20.85 -6.55
N ILE A 60 -0.32 19.66 -6.83
CA ILE A 60 -1.51 19.47 -7.69
C ILE A 60 -2.72 20.20 -7.12
N GLU A 61 -2.99 20.11 -5.82
CA GLU A 61 -4.11 20.83 -5.20
C GLU A 61 -3.95 22.35 -5.29
N LYS A 62 -2.71 22.85 -5.16
CA LYS A 62 -2.42 24.27 -5.38
C LYS A 62 -2.70 24.68 -6.84
N ILE A 63 -2.24 23.89 -7.81
CA ILE A 63 -2.47 24.16 -9.25
C ILE A 63 -3.98 24.17 -9.56
N LYS A 64 -4.76 23.24 -8.99
CA LYS A 64 -6.23 23.24 -9.15
C LYS A 64 -6.86 24.51 -8.58
N GLY A 65 -6.43 24.94 -7.40
CA GLY A 65 -6.87 26.21 -6.81
C GLY A 65 -6.55 27.42 -7.70
N ASP A 66 -5.36 27.46 -8.30
CA ASP A 66 -4.97 28.50 -9.26
C ASP A 66 -5.84 28.48 -10.52
N ILE A 67 -6.16 27.29 -11.05
CA ILE A 67 -7.07 27.10 -12.19
C ILE A 67 -8.48 27.62 -11.87
N ASP A 68 -9.02 27.30 -10.70
CA ASP A 68 -10.34 27.76 -10.28
C ASP A 68 -10.39 29.29 -10.16
N ASN A 69 -9.36 29.88 -9.55
CA ASN A 69 -9.23 31.33 -9.41
C ASN A 69 -9.13 32.04 -10.78
N LEU A 70 -8.31 31.50 -11.69
CA LEU A 70 -8.17 32.04 -13.05
C LEU A 70 -9.47 31.88 -13.85
N SER A 71 -10.18 30.76 -13.71
CA SER A 71 -11.47 30.51 -14.37
C SER A 71 -12.56 31.47 -13.87
N GLY A 72 -12.57 31.75 -12.57
CA GLY A 72 -13.43 32.77 -11.97
C GLY A 72 -13.13 34.17 -12.51
N SER A 73 -11.85 34.54 -12.55
CA SER A 73 -11.39 35.83 -13.10
C SER A 73 -11.75 35.98 -14.59
N LEU A 74 -11.56 34.92 -15.39
CA LEU A 74 -11.92 34.91 -16.81
C LEU A 74 -13.43 35.11 -17.00
N SER A 75 -14.25 34.47 -16.17
CA SER A 75 -15.70 34.62 -16.20
C SER A 75 -16.14 36.07 -15.91
N GLN A 76 -15.48 36.73 -14.96
CA GLN A 76 -15.72 38.14 -14.66
C GLN A 76 -15.33 39.04 -15.84
N VAL A 77 -14.13 38.85 -16.40
CA VAL A 77 -13.66 39.61 -17.57
C VAL A 77 -14.60 39.44 -18.77
N LEU A 78 -15.05 38.21 -19.04
CA LEU A 78 -16.03 37.94 -20.10
C LEU A 78 -17.37 38.67 -19.87
N SER A 79 -17.82 38.76 -18.62
CA SER A 79 -19.02 39.55 -18.28
C SER A 79 -18.82 41.04 -18.56
N SER A 80 -17.67 41.59 -18.15
CA SER A 80 -17.31 42.99 -18.40
C SER A 80 -17.18 43.31 -19.89
N VAL A 81 -16.59 42.41 -20.69
CA VAL A 81 -16.52 42.56 -22.15
C VAL A 81 -17.92 42.63 -22.76
N ARG A 82 -18.82 41.72 -22.38
CA ARG A 82 -20.22 41.75 -22.87
C ARG A 82 -20.95 43.03 -22.50
N ALA A 83 -20.75 43.53 -21.27
CA ALA A 83 -21.36 44.77 -20.81
C ALA A 83 -20.85 45.99 -21.60
N ILE A 84 -19.54 46.04 -21.87
CA ILE A 84 -18.94 47.09 -22.71
C ILE A 84 -19.46 47.03 -24.15
N GLN A 85 -19.55 45.83 -24.73
CA GLN A 85 -20.09 45.65 -26.08
C GLN A 85 -21.55 46.11 -26.18
N ALA A 86 -22.37 45.83 -25.18
CA ALA A 86 -23.73 46.34 -25.10
C ALA A 86 -23.77 47.87 -25.02
N LYS A 87 -22.86 48.49 -24.24
CA LYS A 87 -22.74 49.95 -24.15
C LYS A 87 -22.31 50.59 -25.46
N ILE A 88 -21.39 49.97 -26.21
CA ILE A 88 -20.97 50.43 -27.55
C ILE A 88 -22.16 50.37 -28.52
N ALA A 89 -22.93 49.27 -28.49
CA ALA A 89 -24.13 49.13 -29.33
C ALA A 89 -25.18 50.22 -29.03
N GLU A 90 -25.41 50.53 -27.76
CA GLU A 90 -26.32 51.60 -27.34
C GLU A 90 -25.83 52.98 -27.79
N LEU A 91 -24.54 53.29 -27.62
CA LEU A 91 -23.95 54.54 -28.09
C LEU A 91 -24.07 54.70 -29.60
N ASN A 92 -23.85 53.63 -30.37
CA ASN A 92 -24.05 53.64 -31.82
C ASN A 92 -25.50 53.96 -32.21
N ASN A 93 -26.48 53.41 -31.48
CA ASN A 93 -27.89 53.71 -31.70
C ASN A 93 -28.23 55.18 -31.40
N GLN A 94 -27.72 55.72 -30.29
CA GLN A 94 -27.90 57.14 -29.95
C GLN A 94 -27.28 58.07 -31.00
N ILE A 95 -26.05 57.80 -31.44
CA ILE A 95 -25.38 58.55 -32.51
C ILE A 95 -26.21 58.51 -33.80
N PHE A 96 -26.74 57.34 -34.17
CA PHE A 96 -27.58 57.18 -35.36
C PHE A 96 -28.86 58.03 -35.27
N LYS A 97 -29.58 57.97 -34.14
CA LYS A 97 -30.79 58.78 -33.91
C LYS A 97 -30.51 60.28 -33.96
N THR A 98 -29.49 60.75 -33.23
CA THR A 98 -29.11 62.17 -33.24
C THR A 98 -28.70 62.63 -34.65
N ASN A 99 -28.03 61.78 -35.43
CA ASN A 99 -27.69 62.10 -36.81
C ASN A 99 -28.92 62.20 -37.71
N SER A 100 -29.92 61.33 -37.52
CA SER A 100 -31.21 61.44 -38.22
C SER A 100 -31.92 62.76 -37.89
N GLU A 101 -32.00 63.12 -36.61
CA GLU A 101 -32.62 64.38 -36.18
C GLU A 101 -31.92 65.61 -36.77
N ILE A 102 -30.59 65.61 -36.87
CA ILE A 102 -29.82 66.67 -37.53
C ILE A 102 -30.24 66.80 -39.00
N ASN A 103 -30.36 65.67 -39.71
CA ASN A 103 -30.74 65.65 -41.12
C ASN A 103 -32.19 66.16 -41.30
N ASP A 104 -33.11 65.71 -40.47
CA ASP A 104 -34.52 66.12 -40.50
C ASP A 104 -34.66 67.63 -40.22
N LYS A 105 -33.97 68.13 -39.19
CA LYS A 105 -33.95 69.56 -38.87
C LYS A 105 -33.29 70.39 -39.98
N ALA A 106 -32.25 69.89 -40.63
CA ALA A 106 -31.61 70.56 -41.76
C ALA A 106 -32.55 70.66 -42.99
N ALA A 107 -33.31 69.61 -43.28
CA ALA A 107 -34.34 69.62 -44.32
C ALA A 107 -35.47 70.61 -43.98
N LEU A 108 -35.91 70.63 -42.72
CA LEU A 108 -36.92 71.58 -42.24
C LEU A 108 -36.40 73.03 -42.33
N LEU A 109 -35.16 73.30 -41.91
CA LEU A 109 -34.51 74.61 -42.00
C LEU A 109 -34.51 75.12 -43.44
N SER A 110 -34.09 74.27 -44.39
CA SER A 110 -34.11 74.58 -45.82
C SER A 110 -35.52 74.95 -46.30
N THR A 111 -36.52 74.16 -45.92
CA THR A 111 -37.94 74.41 -46.26
C THR A 111 -38.43 75.74 -45.70
N LYS A 112 -38.11 76.07 -44.43
CA LYS A 112 -38.51 77.33 -43.79
C LYS A 112 -37.83 78.54 -44.45
N ILE A 113 -36.55 78.44 -44.82
CA ILE A 113 -35.84 79.49 -45.56
C ILE A 113 -36.46 79.71 -46.94
N VAL A 114 -36.76 78.64 -47.68
CA VAL A 114 -37.40 78.72 -49.01
C VAL A 114 -38.79 79.36 -48.90
N LEU A 115 -39.61 78.94 -47.93
CA LEU A 115 -40.94 79.52 -47.71
C LEU A 115 -40.85 81.01 -47.37
N ARG A 116 -40.00 81.39 -46.42
CA ARG A 116 -39.76 82.81 -46.07
C ARG A 116 -39.35 83.63 -47.29
N ASN A 117 -38.40 83.14 -48.08
CA ASN A 117 -37.90 83.83 -49.28
C ASN A 117 -38.98 83.94 -50.37
N ARG A 118 -39.82 82.91 -50.54
CA ARG A 118 -40.95 82.93 -51.48
C ARG A 118 -42.01 83.94 -51.05
N THR A 119 -42.37 83.95 -49.77
CA THR A 119 -43.30 84.91 -49.19
C THR A 119 -42.79 86.34 -49.42
N LEU A 120 -41.52 86.61 -49.06
CA LEU A 120 -40.88 87.91 -49.29
C LEU A 120 -40.91 88.33 -50.77
N ARG A 121 -40.56 87.42 -51.69
CA ARG A 121 -40.58 87.70 -53.13
C ARG A 121 -41.98 88.00 -53.66
N ASN A 122 -42.98 87.24 -53.24
CA ASN A 122 -44.37 87.44 -53.67
C ASN A 122 -44.89 88.81 -53.19
N PHE A 123 -44.61 89.17 -51.93
CA PHE A 123 -44.95 90.49 -51.40
C PHE A 123 -44.23 91.61 -52.15
N TYR A 124 -42.94 91.45 -52.46
CA TYR A 124 -42.18 92.43 -53.24
C TYR A 124 -42.78 92.65 -54.64
N LYS A 125 -43.22 91.59 -55.32
CA LYS A 125 -43.78 91.67 -56.68
C LYS A 125 -45.17 92.31 -56.74
N ASN A 126 -46.00 92.10 -55.72
CA ASN A 126 -47.42 92.47 -55.75
C ASN A 126 -47.76 93.70 -54.90
N SER A 127 -46.77 94.35 -54.26
CA SER A 127 -47.00 95.55 -53.44
C SER A 127 -46.82 96.83 -54.27
N PRO A 128 -47.81 97.74 -54.31
CA PRO A 128 -47.77 98.94 -55.14
C PRO A 128 -46.78 100.02 -54.65
N ASN A 129 -46.22 99.90 -53.44
CA ASN A 129 -45.23 100.83 -52.88
C ASN A 129 -43.95 100.08 -52.50
N SER A 130 -42.77 100.65 -52.79
CA SER A 130 -41.49 99.99 -52.50
C SER A 130 -41.36 99.66 -51.00
N LEU A 131 -41.06 98.39 -50.71
CA LEU A 131 -40.92 97.80 -49.37
C LEU A 131 -39.98 98.57 -48.43
N TYR A 132 -38.94 99.19 -48.97
CA TYR A 132 -38.01 100.01 -48.20
C TYR A 132 -38.71 101.19 -47.53
N SER A 133 -39.73 101.75 -48.19
CA SER A 133 -40.40 102.96 -47.74
C SER A 133 -41.45 102.72 -46.65
N SER A 134 -41.96 101.48 -46.49
CA SER A 134 -42.89 101.10 -45.42
C SER A 134 -42.19 100.50 -44.21
N LEU A 135 -41.08 99.78 -44.40
CA LEU A 135 -40.28 99.19 -43.30
C LEU A 135 -39.44 100.23 -42.55
N ILE A 136 -38.94 101.28 -43.23
CA ILE A 136 -38.16 102.37 -42.59
C ILE A 136 -39.07 103.38 -41.87
N ARG A 137 -40.35 103.49 -42.24
CA ARG A 137 -41.30 104.49 -41.69
C ARG A 137 -42.07 104.03 -40.45
N SER A 138 -41.64 102.99 -39.75
CA SER A 138 -42.37 102.41 -38.61
C SER A 138 -42.38 103.26 -37.32
N ASN A 139 -41.93 104.51 -37.35
CA ASN A 139 -42.16 105.49 -36.28
C ASN A 139 -43.20 106.57 -36.64
N ALA A 140 -43.87 106.48 -37.80
CA ALA A 140 -44.91 107.45 -38.19
C ALA A 140 -46.31 106.81 -38.21
N LEU A 141 -47.15 107.28 -37.29
CA LEU A 141 -48.62 107.08 -37.25
C LEU A 141 -49.25 107.46 -38.61
N ILE A 142 -49.66 106.48 -39.43
CA ILE A 142 -50.58 106.73 -40.56
C ILE A 142 -51.62 105.61 -40.65
N ASN A 143 -52.87 106.01 -40.45
CA ASN A 143 -54.09 105.21 -40.55
C ASN A 143 -54.29 104.66 -41.98
N GLY A 144 -54.56 103.35 -42.10
CA GLY A 144 -55.02 102.68 -43.33
C GLY A 144 -54.12 101.57 -43.89
N ASN A 145 -52.79 101.73 -43.87
CA ASN A 145 -51.81 100.76 -44.41
C ASN A 145 -50.84 100.19 -43.33
N ALA A 146 -51.04 100.56 -42.07
CA ALA A 146 -50.21 100.16 -40.93
C ALA A 146 -50.41 98.70 -40.52
N GLU A 147 -51.64 98.16 -40.63
CA GLU A 147 -51.98 96.81 -40.17
C GLU A 147 -51.28 95.71 -40.99
N VAL A 148 -51.29 95.83 -42.33
CA VAL A 148 -50.62 94.88 -43.22
C VAL A 148 -49.09 94.90 -43.04
N SER A 149 -48.52 96.09 -42.83
CA SER A 149 -47.06 96.24 -42.61
C SER A 149 -46.61 95.67 -41.26
N GLN A 150 -47.42 95.86 -40.20
CA GLN A 150 -47.16 95.29 -38.88
C GLN A 150 -47.31 93.76 -38.88
N TYR A 151 -48.34 93.23 -39.54
CA TYR A 151 -48.54 91.79 -39.71
C TYR A 151 -47.36 91.13 -40.44
N LEU A 152 -46.86 91.76 -41.51
CA LEU A 152 -45.71 91.26 -42.26
C LEU A 152 -44.41 91.31 -41.45
N LYS A 153 -44.16 92.42 -40.74
CA LYS A 153 -43.00 92.51 -39.84
C LYS A 153 -43.04 91.37 -38.82
N ARG A 154 -44.19 91.17 -38.16
CA ARG A 154 -44.40 90.07 -37.21
C ARG A 154 -44.15 88.69 -37.83
N TYR A 155 -44.69 88.42 -39.02
CA TYR A 155 -44.46 87.16 -39.72
C TYR A 155 -42.98 86.90 -40.01
N PHE A 156 -42.22 87.92 -40.45
CA PHE A 156 -40.79 87.78 -40.71
C PHE A 156 -39.95 87.66 -39.45
N ASP A 157 -40.30 88.40 -38.40
CA ASP A 157 -39.68 88.29 -37.07
C ASP A 157 -39.88 86.85 -36.53
N GLU A 158 -41.12 86.35 -36.51
CA GLU A 158 -41.45 84.97 -36.09
C GLU A 158 -40.75 83.92 -36.98
N SER A 159 -40.67 84.15 -38.30
CA SER A 159 -39.96 83.24 -39.22
C SER A 159 -38.46 83.22 -38.97
N LEU A 160 -37.85 84.37 -38.65
CA LEU A 160 -36.44 84.47 -38.31
C LEU A 160 -36.15 83.76 -36.99
N GLU A 161 -36.99 83.96 -35.97
CA GLU A 161 -36.90 83.27 -34.68
C GLU A 161 -36.95 81.74 -34.85
N VAL A 162 -37.90 81.23 -35.63
CA VAL A 162 -38.01 79.78 -35.91
C VAL A 162 -36.76 79.26 -36.64
N ILE A 163 -36.25 80.00 -37.64
CA ILE A 163 -35.04 79.62 -38.39
C ILE A 163 -33.81 79.63 -37.47
N MET A 164 -33.65 80.65 -36.62
CA MET A 164 -32.57 80.74 -35.65
C MET A 164 -32.64 79.62 -34.62
N SER A 165 -33.84 79.29 -34.13
CA SER A 165 -34.09 78.19 -33.20
C SER A 165 -33.70 76.83 -33.82
N ILE A 166 -34.19 76.51 -35.03
CA ILE A 166 -33.82 75.27 -35.73
C ILE A 166 -32.31 75.20 -35.99
N ASN A 167 -31.68 76.31 -36.38
CA ASN A 167 -30.23 76.34 -36.60
C ASN A 167 -29.46 76.12 -35.28
N SER A 168 -29.90 76.72 -34.18
CA SER A 168 -29.32 76.49 -32.84
C SER A 168 -29.43 75.03 -32.44
N ASP A 169 -30.60 74.42 -32.61
CA ASP A 169 -30.85 73.01 -32.35
C ASP A 169 -29.94 72.07 -33.16
N ILE A 170 -29.69 72.39 -34.43
CA ILE A 170 -28.75 71.63 -35.27
C ILE A 170 -27.33 71.69 -34.69
N GLN A 171 -26.87 72.87 -34.24
CA GLN A 171 -25.53 73.00 -33.64
C GLN A 171 -25.43 72.22 -32.33
N ILE A 172 -26.42 72.35 -31.44
CA ILE A 172 -26.49 71.58 -30.19
C ILE A 172 -26.44 70.07 -30.48
N ASN A 173 -27.23 69.59 -31.45
CA ASN A 173 -27.23 68.17 -31.79
C ASN A 173 -25.91 67.71 -32.43
N LYS A 174 -25.22 68.56 -33.19
CA LYS A 174 -23.86 68.27 -33.70
C LYS A 174 -22.85 68.12 -32.56
N GLU A 175 -22.89 69.00 -31.58
CA GLU A 175 -22.04 68.92 -30.38
C GLU A 175 -22.34 67.66 -29.56
N ASN A 176 -23.63 67.35 -29.34
CA ASN A 176 -24.05 66.12 -28.67
C ASN A 176 -23.58 64.87 -29.40
N LYS A 177 -23.70 64.83 -30.73
CA LYS A 177 -23.21 63.72 -31.55
C LYS A 177 -21.69 63.53 -31.35
N LYS A 178 -20.92 64.62 -31.42
CA LYS A 178 -19.47 64.57 -31.20
C LYS A 178 -19.13 64.01 -29.82
N ARG A 179 -19.82 64.48 -28.77
CA ARG A 179 -19.64 63.97 -27.40
C ARG A 179 -19.93 62.47 -27.29
N LEU A 180 -20.98 61.98 -27.94
CA LEU A 180 -21.30 60.54 -27.97
C LEU A 180 -20.23 59.73 -28.70
N GLU A 181 -19.70 60.25 -29.80
CA GLU A 181 -18.59 59.64 -30.54
C GLU A 181 -17.32 59.55 -29.70
N ASP A 182 -16.98 60.62 -28.96
CA ASP A 182 -15.83 60.65 -28.05
C ASP A 182 -15.99 59.63 -26.91
N ILE A 183 -17.17 59.55 -26.28
CA ILE A 183 -17.46 58.55 -25.24
C ILE A 183 -17.34 57.14 -25.80
N ARG A 184 -17.86 56.89 -27.01
CA ARG A 184 -17.75 55.58 -27.66
C ARG A 184 -16.30 55.19 -27.88
N GLU A 185 -15.45 56.11 -28.30
CA GLU A 185 -14.04 55.81 -28.53
C GLU A 185 -13.29 55.48 -27.23
N GLN A 186 -13.57 56.23 -26.14
CA GLN A 186 -13.04 55.88 -24.82
C GLN A 186 -13.47 54.48 -24.36
N VAL A 187 -14.74 54.12 -24.60
CA VAL A 187 -15.26 52.79 -24.25
C VAL A 187 -14.61 51.67 -25.10
N LYS A 188 -14.31 51.92 -26.37
CA LYS A 188 -13.56 50.96 -27.23
C LYS A 188 -12.13 50.73 -26.75
N VAL A 189 -11.46 51.77 -26.24
CA VAL A 189 -10.12 51.61 -25.65
C VAL A 189 -10.18 50.66 -24.44
N GLU A 190 -11.19 50.80 -23.58
CA GLU A 190 -11.38 49.89 -22.45
C GLU A 190 -11.76 48.46 -22.90
N GLU A 191 -12.55 48.31 -23.98
CA GLU A 191 -12.80 47.00 -24.59
C GLU A 191 -11.50 46.31 -25.00
N ALA A 192 -10.62 47.02 -25.73
CA ALA A 192 -9.34 46.48 -26.17
C ALA A 192 -8.45 46.06 -24.99
N ARG A 193 -8.48 46.84 -23.89
CA ARG A 193 -7.77 46.49 -22.65
C ARG A 193 -8.31 45.20 -22.02
N LEU A 194 -9.64 45.06 -21.91
CA LEU A 194 -10.25 43.85 -21.36
C LEU A 194 -9.98 42.62 -22.24
N LEU A 195 -10.00 42.76 -23.57
CA LEU A 195 -9.65 41.67 -24.49
C LEU A 195 -8.21 41.20 -24.31
N LYS A 196 -7.28 42.12 -24.03
CA LYS A 196 -5.90 41.75 -23.69
C LYS A 196 -5.83 40.97 -22.37
N ILE A 197 -6.51 41.45 -21.32
CA ILE A 197 -6.57 40.77 -20.01
C ILE A 197 -7.19 39.37 -20.17
N LYS A 198 -8.23 39.25 -21.00
CA LYS A 198 -8.87 37.97 -21.33
C LYS A 198 -7.84 37.01 -21.95
N ALA A 199 -7.13 37.42 -23.01
CA ALA A 199 -6.14 36.59 -23.68
C ALA A 199 -4.99 36.17 -22.74
N ASP A 200 -4.50 37.10 -21.91
CA ASP A 200 -3.46 36.81 -20.92
C ASP A 200 -3.94 35.80 -19.86
N THR A 201 -5.21 35.91 -19.43
CA THR A 201 -5.82 34.97 -18.48
C THR A 201 -6.03 33.59 -19.10
N GLU A 202 -6.51 33.52 -20.34
CA GLU A 202 -6.65 32.26 -21.10
C GLU A 202 -5.31 31.57 -21.30
N LYS A 203 -4.24 32.33 -21.59
CA LYS A 203 -2.88 31.80 -21.70
C LYS A 203 -2.40 31.20 -20.37
N LYS A 204 -2.54 31.93 -19.27
CA LYS A 204 -2.17 31.43 -17.93
C LYS A 204 -2.96 30.17 -17.55
N LEU A 205 -4.24 30.13 -17.90
CA LEU A 205 -5.09 28.96 -17.66
C LEU A 205 -4.58 27.73 -18.43
N ALA A 206 -4.20 27.91 -19.70
CA ALA A 206 -3.62 26.84 -20.51
C ALA A 206 -2.27 26.34 -19.95
N GLU A 207 -1.41 27.26 -19.48
CA GLU A 207 -0.14 26.92 -18.82
C GLU A 207 -0.37 26.09 -17.55
N GLN A 208 -1.33 26.51 -16.71
CA GLN A 208 -1.67 25.77 -15.49
C GLN A 208 -2.30 24.40 -15.79
N GLN A 209 -3.13 24.30 -16.82
CA GLN A 209 -3.70 23.01 -17.23
C GLN A 209 -2.62 22.05 -17.75
N ALA A 210 -1.62 22.57 -18.48
CA ALA A 210 -0.48 21.77 -18.93
C ALA A 210 0.38 21.30 -17.74
N ALA A 211 0.62 22.18 -16.76
CA ALA A 211 1.32 21.83 -15.51
C ALA A 211 0.55 20.74 -14.74
N LEU A 212 -0.77 20.89 -14.57
CA LEU A 212 -1.62 19.89 -13.91
C LEU A 212 -1.52 18.51 -14.58
N ASN A 213 -1.58 18.48 -15.92
CA ASN A 213 -1.49 17.24 -16.67
C ASN A 213 -0.12 16.56 -16.45
N LYS A 214 0.96 17.33 -16.50
CA LYS A 214 2.32 16.84 -16.27
C LYS A 214 2.48 16.30 -14.83
N SER A 215 2.10 17.08 -13.83
CA SER A 215 2.20 16.66 -12.42
C SER A 215 1.34 15.42 -12.14
N SER A 216 0.18 15.28 -12.78
CA SER A 216 -0.67 14.10 -12.66
C SER A 216 -0.02 12.84 -13.27
N GLN A 217 0.71 12.99 -14.39
CA GLN A 217 1.48 11.89 -14.99
C GLN A 217 2.68 11.47 -14.11
N ASP A 218 3.40 12.46 -13.57
CA ASP A 218 4.51 12.23 -12.64
C ASP A 218 4.01 11.51 -11.36
N LEU A 219 2.83 11.88 -10.86
CA LEU A 219 2.17 11.21 -9.73
C LEU A 219 1.82 9.76 -10.05
N SER A 220 1.28 9.48 -11.23
CA SER A 220 1.01 8.10 -11.68
C SER A 220 2.30 7.26 -11.73
N SER A 221 3.37 7.83 -12.28
CA SER A 221 4.68 7.18 -12.40
C SER A 221 5.30 6.88 -11.02
N LEU A 222 5.16 7.79 -10.05
CA LEU A 222 5.61 7.57 -8.68
C LEU A 222 4.79 6.47 -7.98
N ASN A 223 3.47 6.42 -8.19
CA ASN A 223 2.63 5.37 -7.64
C ASN A 223 3.01 3.98 -8.20
N GLU A 224 3.26 3.88 -9.51
CA GLU A 224 3.76 2.64 -10.11
C GLU A 224 5.11 2.22 -9.52
N LYS A 225 6.02 3.18 -9.30
CA LYS A 225 7.30 2.92 -8.65
C LYS A 225 7.10 2.42 -7.21
N LEU A 226 6.19 3.03 -6.45
CA LEU A 226 5.86 2.60 -5.09
C LEU A 226 5.31 1.17 -5.07
N SER A 227 4.40 0.83 -5.98
CA SER A 227 3.87 -0.54 -6.10
C SER A 227 4.99 -1.56 -6.38
N LYS A 228 5.93 -1.23 -7.27
CA LYS A 228 7.09 -2.09 -7.55
C LYS A 228 8.01 -2.26 -6.34
N LEU A 229 8.24 -1.20 -5.57
CA LEU A 229 9.05 -1.27 -4.35
C LEU A 229 8.37 -2.12 -3.27
N LEU A 230 7.06 -1.97 -3.07
CA LEU A 230 6.28 -2.78 -2.13
C LEU A 230 6.26 -4.26 -2.52
N GLU A 231 6.12 -4.57 -3.81
CA GLU A 231 6.20 -5.96 -4.30
C GLU A 231 7.59 -6.53 -4.05
N LYS A 232 8.66 -5.76 -4.28
CA LYS A 232 10.02 -6.18 -3.99
C LYS A 232 10.25 -6.39 -2.49
N GLN A 233 9.70 -5.53 -1.63
CA GLN A 233 9.74 -5.70 -0.18
C GLN A 233 9.06 -7.02 0.23
N LYS A 234 7.87 -7.30 -0.32
CA LYS A 234 7.14 -8.54 -0.07
C LYS A 234 7.91 -9.78 -0.54
N GLN A 235 8.56 -9.70 -1.69
CA GLN A 235 9.42 -10.78 -2.21
C GLN A 235 10.59 -11.04 -1.26
N ILE A 236 11.31 -10.00 -0.83
CA ILE A 236 12.43 -10.14 0.11
C ILE A 236 11.94 -10.67 1.47
N LEU A 237 10.78 -10.23 1.96
CA LEU A 237 10.20 -10.76 3.18
C LEU A 237 9.85 -12.25 3.03
N ALA A 238 9.26 -12.66 1.91
CA ALA A 238 8.98 -14.07 1.62
C ALA A 238 10.26 -14.91 1.46
N GLU A 239 11.31 -14.34 0.85
CA GLU A 239 12.64 -14.98 0.76
C GLU A 239 13.31 -15.10 2.14
N LYS A 240 13.18 -14.08 3.00
CA LYS A 240 13.70 -14.06 4.38
C LYS A 240 12.93 -14.98 5.33
N GLU A 241 11.60 -15.09 5.15
CA GLU A 241 10.75 -16.04 5.86
C GLU A 241 11.08 -17.50 5.47
N GLY A 242 11.78 -17.68 4.34
CA GLY A 242 11.96 -18.99 3.74
C GLY A 242 10.61 -19.60 3.37
N ASN A 243 10.62 -20.73 2.69
CA ASN A 243 9.43 -21.51 2.35
C ASN A 243 8.73 -22.14 3.59
N PHE A 244 8.58 -21.41 4.71
CA PHE A 244 8.01 -21.92 5.95
C PHE A 244 6.59 -21.40 6.23
N SER A 245 5.72 -21.53 5.23
CA SER A 245 4.27 -21.63 5.45
C SER A 245 3.88 -23.12 5.47
N ALA A 246 4.32 -23.84 6.49
CA ALA A 246 3.70 -25.13 6.78
C ALA A 246 2.34 -24.84 7.42
N SER A 247 1.29 -25.53 6.98
CA SER A 247 0.08 -25.71 7.80
C SER A 247 0.53 -26.39 9.10
N LEU A 248 0.87 -25.58 10.10
CA LEU A 248 1.30 -25.99 11.44
C LEU A 248 0.22 -26.84 12.14
N ALA A 249 -1.01 -26.85 11.62
CA ALA A 249 -2.15 -27.34 12.36
C ALA A 249 -2.42 -28.84 12.25
N GLU A 250 -2.09 -29.50 11.13
CA GLU A 250 -2.60 -30.85 10.91
C GLU A 250 -1.65 -31.97 11.39
N GLY A 251 -2.06 -32.61 12.49
CA GLY A 251 -1.45 -33.83 13.01
C GLY A 251 -0.15 -33.65 13.80
N LEU A 252 0.24 -32.42 14.17
CA LEU A 252 1.35 -32.21 15.10
C LEU A 252 0.89 -32.51 16.52
N GLN A 253 1.51 -33.52 17.15
CA GLN A 253 1.30 -33.81 18.57
C GLN A 253 2.12 -32.84 19.42
N THR A 254 1.48 -32.30 20.46
CA THR A 254 2.13 -31.51 21.51
C THR A 254 1.92 -32.22 22.85
N ASP A 255 2.91 -32.13 23.73
CA ASP A 255 2.80 -32.67 25.09
C ASP A 255 1.81 -31.90 25.97
N ASP A 256 1.52 -30.64 25.63
CA ASP A 256 0.48 -29.82 26.25
C ASP A 256 -0.69 -29.58 25.28
N PRO A 257 -1.90 -30.10 25.58
CA PRO A 257 -3.08 -29.87 24.75
C PRO A 257 -3.46 -28.40 24.58
N LYS A 258 -3.19 -27.54 25.57
CA LYS A 258 -3.46 -26.09 25.47
C LYS A 258 -2.48 -25.36 24.56
N ALA A 259 -1.32 -25.97 24.29
CA ALA A 259 -0.34 -25.48 23.34
C ALA A 259 -0.54 -26.05 21.92
N SER A 260 -1.53 -26.91 21.69
CA SER A 260 -1.80 -27.44 20.35
C SER A 260 -2.21 -26.34 19.38
N PRO A 261 -1.70 -26.28 18.14
CA PRO A 261 -2.21 -25.39 17.09
C PRO A 261 -3.72 -25.50 16.81
N SER A 262 -4.35 -26.61 17.20
CA SER A 262 -5.81 -26.81 17.12
C SER A 262 -6.58 -26.32 18.36
N TYR A 263 -5.89 -25.83 19.39
CA TYR A 263 -6.51 -25.27 20.59
C TYR A 263 -7.17 -23.93 20.27
N ASN A 264 -8.42 -23.74 20.70
CA ASN A 264 -9.13 -22.48 20.58
C ASN A 264 -8.99 -21.67 21.88
N PRO A 265 -8.20 -20.57 21.90
CA PRO A 265 -8.03 -19.74 23.10
C PRO A 265 -9.20 -18.77 23.36
N GLY A 266 -10.26 -18.79 22.52
CA GLY A 266 -11.45 -17.95 22.68
C GLY A 266 -11.34 -16.56 22.05
N PHE A 267 -10.26 -16.28 21.30
CA PHE A 267 -10.05 -15.04 20.57
C PHE A 267 -9.38 -15.29 19.21
N SER A 268 -9.54 -14.34 18.28
CA SER A 268 -8.94 -14.37 16.95
C SER A 268 -8.67 -12.94 16.46
N PRO A 269 -7.53 -12.64 15.81
CA PRO A 269 -6.42 -13.56 15.54
C PRO A 269 -5.69 -13.99 16.82
N ALA A 270 -5.05 -15.16 16.78
CA ALA A 270 -4.29 -15.73 17.89
C ALA A 270 -2.87 -16.09 17.45
N PHE A 271 -1.89 -15.72 18.25
CA PHE A 271 -0.47 -15.88 17.96
C PHE A 271 0.19 -16.73 19.04
N ALA A 272 1.19 -17.53 18.71
CA ALA A 272 2.00 -18.25 19.70
C ALA A 272 3.39 -18.57 19.14
N ALA A 273 4.38 -18.65 20.02
CA ALA A 273 5.75 -19.04 19.67
C ALA A 273 5.96 -20.55 19.87
N PHE A 274 6.53 -21.20 18.86
CA PHE A 274 6.80 -22.63 18.86
C PHE A 274 8.24 -22.92 18.48
N SER A 275 8.74 -24.07 18.91
CA SER A 275 9.97 -24.65 18.37
C SER A 275 9.78 -26.12 18.06
N TYR A 276 10.48 -26.59 17.02
CA TYR A 276 10.66 -28.00 16.79
C TYR A 276 11.83 -28.53 17.63
N GLY A 277 11.56 -29.51 18.51
CA GLY A 277 12.55 -30.07 19.44
C GLY A 277 13.06 -29.06 20.45
N ALA A 278 12.21 -28.62 21.39
CA ALA A 278 12.66 -27.84 22.52
C ALA A 278 13.48 -28.69 23.50
N TYR A 279 14.43 -28.07 24.21
CA TYR A 279 15.25 -28.71 25.26
C TYR A 279 16.09 -29.91 24.80
N THR A 280 16.44 -29.98 23.51
CA THR A 280 17.33 -30.99 22.95
C THR A 280 18.67 -30.39 22.50
N HIS A 281 19.73 -31.18 22.59
CA HIS A 281 21.07 -30.81 22.12
C HIS A 281 21.24 -31.05 20.60
N ARG A 282 20.27 -31.69 19.93
CA ARG A 282 20.28 -31.96 18.48
C ARG A 282 21.48 -32.80 18.00
N ASN A 283 22.12 -33.56 18.88
CA ASN A 283 23.27 -34.39 18.50
C ASN A 283 22.89 -35.87 18.53
N GLY A 284 23.42 -36.62 17.56
CA GLY A 284 23.33 -38.08 17.51
C GLY A 284 21.90 -38.60 17.30
N LEU A 285 21.58 -39.74 17.91
CA LEU A 285 20.37 -40.49 17.61
C LEU A 285 19.13 -39.82 18.22
N SER A 286 18.13 -39.53 17.40
CA SER A 286 16.77 -39.28 17.90
C SER A 286 16.05 -40.59 18.17
N GLN A 287 15.57 -40.81 19.39
CA GLN A 287 14.80 -42.00 19.72
C GLN A 287 13.50 -42.07 18.91
N TYR A 288 12.72 -40.98 18.88
CA TYR A 288 11.50 -40.93 18.08
C TYR A 288 11.78 -40.91 16.58
N GLY A 289 12.86 -40.28 16.13
CA GLY A 289 13.25 -40.32 14.72
C GLY A 289 13.66 -41.73 14.28
N ALA A 290 14.41 -42.45 15.12
CA ALA A 290 14.74 -43.86 14.90
C ALA A 290 13.50 -44.75 14.89
N LYS A 291 12.53 -44.51 15.79
CA LYS A 291 11.21 -45.15 15.74
C LYS A 291 10.52 -44.87 14.40
N GLY A 292 10.45 -43.61 13.97
CA GLY A 292 9.81 -43.22 12.72
C GLY A 292 10.45 -43.87 11.50
N ARG A 293 11.78 -43.94 11.46
CA ARG A 293 12.53 -44.65 10.41
C ARG A 293 12.27 -46.15 10.43
N ALA A 294 12.21 -46.77 11.61
CA ALA A 294 11.90 -48.19 11.72
C ALA A 294 10.44 -48.51 11.36
N ASP A 295 9.49 -47.65 11.71
CA ASP A 295 8.08 -47.73 11.28
C ASP A 295 7.97 -47.62 9.75
N ASP A 296 8.86 -46.85 9.12
CA ASP A 296 9.04 -46.71 7.67
C ASP A 296 9.87 -47.86 7.04
N GLY A 297 10.14 -48.91 7.80
CA GLY A 297 10.81 -50.13 7.32
C GLY A 297 12.33 -50.05 7.23
N LYS A 298 12.98 -49.00 7.73
CA LYS A 298 14.45 -48.91 7.76
C LYS A 298 15.03 -49.88 8.78
N SER A 299 16.07 -50.61 8.38
CA SER A 299 16.85 -51.48 9.27
C SER A 299 17.68 -50.67 10.27
N TYR A 300 18.10 -51.29 11.37
CA TYR A 300 18.97 -50.64 12.35
C TYR A 300 20.28 -50.13 11.74
N LYS A 301 20.78 -50.80 10.70
CA LYS A 301 21.99 -50.38 9.97
C LYS A 301 21.77 -49.07 9.23
N GLU A 302 20.64 -48.92 8.54
CA GLU A 302 20.28 -47.69 7.85
C GLU A 302 20.01 -46.55 8.83
N ILE A 303 19.36 -46.84 9.97
CA ILE A 303 19.13 -45.88 11.04
C ILE A 303 20.46 -45.36 11.58
N LEU A 304 21.38 -46.26 11.95
CA LEU A 304 22.69 -45.87 12.47
C LEU A 304 23.51 -45.11 11.43
N LYS A 305 23.46 -45.53 10.15
CA LYS A 305 24.17 -44.84 9.07
C LYS A 305 23.66 -43.41 8.87
N PHE A 306 22.37 -43.15 9.09
CA PHE A 306 21.83 -41.80 9.02
C PHE A 306 22.33 -40.93 10.19
N TYR A 307 22.18 -41.39 11.44
CA TYR A 307 22.54 -40.57 12.61
C TYR A 307 24.05 -40.45 12.85
N PHE A 308 24.83 -41.39 12.33
CA PHE A 308 26.28 -41.45 12.51
C PHE A 308 26.97 -41.75 11.16
N PRO A 309 26.88 -40.83 10.17
CA PRO A 309 27.28 -41.11 8.78
C PRO A 309 28.77 -41.40 8.60
N ASP A 310 29.61 -40.87 9.48
CA ASP A 310 31.06 -41.03 9.51
C ASP A 310 31.53 -42.10 10.51
N LYS A 311 30.62 -42.93 11.02
CA LYS A 311 30.92 -44.04 11.93
C LYS A 311 30.61 -45.38 11.29
N ASP A 312 31.49 -46.34 11.51
CA ASP A 312 31.35 -47.69 10.99
C ASP A 312 30.78 -48.60 12.07
N LEU A 313 29.84 -49.45 11.66
CA LEU A 313 29.32 -50.53 12.50
C LEU A 313 30.26 -51.73 12.43
N THR A 314 30.74 -52.22 13.57
CA THR A 314 31.62 -53.39 13.65
C THR A 314 31.19 -54.32 14.79
N ASP A 315 31.46 -55.62 14.64
CA ASP A 315 31.48 -56.63 15.71
C ASP A 315 32.90 -57.07 16.08
N ASP A 316 33.92 -56.55 15.40
CA ASP A 316 35.34 -56.73 15.73
C ASP A 316 35.79 -55.59 16.66
N TYR A 317 35.30 -55.62 17.90
CA TYR A 317 35.71 -54.70 18.96
C TYR A 317 35.71 -55.43 20.31
N ASP A 318 36.76 -55.24 21.10
CA ASP A 318 36.88 -55.83 22.43
C ASP A 318 35.96 -55.12 23.44
N VAL A 319 34.71 -55.62 23.54
CA VAL A 319 33.73 -55.11 24.49
C VAL A 319 34.09 -55.60 25.89
N PRO A 320 34.20 -54.71 26.89
CA PRO A 320 34.50 -55.11 28.27
C PRO A 320 33.50 -56.15 28.80
N SER A 321 33.99 -57.15 29.53
CA SER A 321 33.14 -58.20 30.11
C SER A 321 32.23 -57.67 31.23
N SER A 322 32.63 -56.60 31.91
CA SER A 322 31.85 -55.98 32.96
C SER A 322 31.95 -54.45 32.95
N ILE A 323 31.02 -53.80 33.65
CA ILE A 323 30.90 -52.35 33.75
C ILE A 323 30.56 -51.94 35.18
N HIS A 324 31.24 -50.90 35.67
CA HIS A 324 30.99 -50.30 36.98
C HIS A 324 29.91 -49.22 36.88
N VAL A 325 28.78 -49.46 37.53
CA VAL A 325 27.67 -48.52 37.63
C VAL A 325 27.71 -47.82 38.98
N LYS A 326 27.84 -46.49 38.97
CA LYS A 326 28.00 -45.69 40.20
C LYS A 326 27.20 -44.40 40.18
N GLY A 327 26.39 -44.17 41.22
CA GLY A 327 25.65 -42.93 41.44
C GLY A 327 24.15 -43.13 41.70
N ASP A 328 23.43 -42.02 41.81
CA ASP A 328 21.99 -42.02 42.08
C ASP A 328 21.19 -42.42 40.83
N GLY A 329 20.23 -43.32 41.01
CA GLY A 329 19.30 -43.75 39.97
C GLY A 329 17.96 -44.19 40.55
N ILE A 330 17.18 -44.91 39.75
CA ILE A 330 15.84 -45.38 40.11
C ILE A 330 15.81 -46.91 40.08
N ALA A 331 15.26 -47.54 41.10
CA ALA A 331 15.04 -48.98 41.14
C ALA A 331 13.80 -49.38 40.32
N CYS A 332 13.67 -50.67 39.98
CA CYS A 332 12.48 -51.18 39.30
C CYS A 332 11.20 -51.04 40.13
N SER A 333 11.31 -50.97 41.46
CA SER A 333 10.19 -50.64 42.37
C SER A 333 9.74 -49.18 42.28
N GLY A 334 10.44 -48.33 41.53
CA GLY A 334 10.14 -46.90 41.37
C GLY A 334 10.80 -45.98 42.41
N GLY A 335 11.44 -46.53 43.44
CA GLY A 335 12.15 -45.76 44.47
C GLY A 335 13.55 -45.32 44.05
N TYR A 336 14.08 -44.27 44.70
CA TYR A 336 15.48 -43.87 44.57
C TYR A 336 16.42 -44.98 45.07
N LYS A 337 17.52 -45.17 44.37
CA LYS A 337 18.57 -46.12 44.72
C LYS A 337 19.93 -45.56 44.34
N TYR A 338 20.86 -45.59 45.28
CA TYR A 338 22.27 -45.38 44.98
C TYR A 338 22.89 -46.71 44.50
N TYR A 339 23.63 -46.66 43.40
CA TYR A 339 24.33 -47.80 42.82
C TYR A 339 25.85 -47.63 43.03
N ASP A 340 26.52 -48.73 43.34
CA ASP A 340 27.98 -48.87 43.32
C ASP A 340 28.27 -50.35 43.10
N GLU A 341 28.05 -50.82 41.87
CA GLU A 341 28.09 -52.23 41.52
C GLU A 341 28.80 -52.47 40.19
N THR A 342 29.56 -53.57 40.10
CA THR A 342 30.11 -54.07 38.85
C THR A 342 29.24 -55.21 38.36
N VAL A 343 28.74 -55.10 37.13
CA VAL A 343 27.84 -56.09 36.52
C VAL A 343 28.38 -56.53 35.17
N ASP A 344 28.00 -57.73 34.74
CA ASP A 344 28.23 -58.20 33.37
C ASP A 344 27.68 -57.17 32.35
N PHE A 345 28.45 -56.90 31.30
CA PHE A 345 28.15 -55.80 30.37
C PHE A 345 26.84 -56.05 29.60
N GLN A 346 26.54 -57.29 29.23
CA GLN A 346 25.27 -57.61 28.57
C GLN A 346 24.09 -57.45 29.53
N THR A 347 24.28 -57.85 30.79
CA THR A 347 23.30 -57.61 31.86
C THR A 347 23.05 -56.11 32.07
N TYR A 348 24.09 -55.28 32.01
CA TYR A 348 23.94 -53.83 32.03
C TYR A 348 23.06 -53.32 30.89
N LEU A 349 23.29 -53.76 29.66
CA LEU A 349 22.48 -53.34 28.50
C LEU A 349 21.02 -53.78 28.60
N LYS A 350 20.73 -54.98 29.12
CA LYS A 350 19.35 -55.45 29.38
C LYS A 350 18.61 -54.61 30.42
N ARG A 351 19.35 -53.83 31.21
CA ARG A 351 18.85 -52.99 32.30
C ARG A 351 18.76 -51.51 31.95
N ILE A 352 18.89 -51.16 30.67
CA ILE A 352 18.70 -49.80 30.16
C ILE A 352 17.22 -49.51 29.88
N TYR A 353 16.72 -48.40 30.42
CA TYR A 353 15.30 -48.02 30.38
C TYR A 353 14.99 -46.78 29.53
N GLU A 354 15.84 -46.46 28.56
CA GLU A 354 15.77 -45.23 27.75
C GLU A 354 14.62 -45.20 26.72
N MET A 355 14.36 -46.30 26.00
CA MET A 355 13.30 -46.38 24.97
C MET A 355 12.21 -47.38 25.35
N TYR A 356 10.93 -47.14 25.06
CA TYR A 356 9.87 -48.11 25.38
C TYR A 356 10.10 -49.47 24.71
N GLY A 357 9.91 -50.57 25.45
CA GLY A 357 10.15 -51.93 24.93
C GLY A 357 9.14 -52.38 23.86
N SER A 358 8.04 -51.66 23.67
CA SER A 358 7.02 -51.91 22.63
C SER A 358 7.34 -51.25 21.28
N TRP A 359 8.44 -50.50 21.19
CA TRP A 359 8.83 -49.82 19.95
C TRP A 359 9.40 -50.80 18.92
N PRO A 360 9.44 -50.41 17.64
CA PRO A 360 9.93 -51.26 16.56
C PRO A 360 11.32 -51.83 16.86
N LYS A 361 11.47 -53.12 16.59
CA LYS A 361 12.67 -53.90 16.89
C LYS A 361 13.95 -53.25 16.34
N GLU A 362 13.91 -52.73 15.12
CA GLU A 362 15.06 -52.12 14.46
C GLU A 362 15.50 -50.81 15.13
N ALA A 363 14.56 -50.02 15.68
CA ALA A 363 14.88 -48.87 16.50
C ALA A 363 15.52 -49.28 17.83
N LEU A 364 15.03 -50.35 18.47
CA LEU A 364 15.61 -50.90 19.69
C LEU A 364 17.06 -51.36 19.46
N LYS A 365 17.32 -52.09 18.37
CA LYS A 365 18.68 -52.52 17.98
C LYS A 365 19.63 -51.34 17.79
N ALA A 366 19.19 -50.30 17.08
CA ALA A 366 19.98 -49.09 16.88
C ALA A 366 20.34 -48.43 18.23
N GLN A 367 19.36 -48.25 19.12
CA GLN A 367 19.61 -47.69 20.44
C GLN A 367 20.51 -48.57 21.29
N VAL A 368 20.38 -49.90 21.26
CA VAL A 368 21.27 -50.80 22.01
C VAL A 368 22.73 -50.60 21.58
N ILE A 369 23.00 -50.54 20.28
CA ILE A 369 24.36 -50.35 19.74
C ILE A 369 24.92 -48.99 20.16
N VAL A 370 24.11 -47.93 20.05
CA VAL A 370 24.46 -46.58 20.51
C VAL A 370 24.74 -46.57 22.02
N SER A 371 23.87 -47.19 22.81
CA SER A 371 24.02 -47.31 24.26
C SER A 371 25.28 -48.08 24.66
N ARG A 372 25.60 -49.19 23.97
CA ARG A 372 26.83 -49.96 24.18
C ARG A 372 28.06 -49.10 23.92
N THR A 373 28.08 -48.42 22.77
CA THR A 373 29.18 -47.56 22.36
C THR A 373 29.35 -46.38 23.34
N TYR A 374 28.25 -45.77 23.78
CA TYR A 374 28.23 -44.69 24.76
C TYR A 374 28.82 -45.15 26.09
N ALA A 375 28.35 -46.29 26.60
CA ALA A 375 28.83 -46.85 27.87
C ALA A 375 30.33 -47.12 27.84
N ILE A 376 30.85 -47.72 26.76
CA ILE A 376 32.29 -47.94 26.58
C ILE A 376 33.07 -46.61 26.58
N ARG A 377 32.57 -45.59 25.88
CA ARG A 377 33.22 -44.27 25.88
C ARG A 377 33.27 -43.67 27.28
N ILE A 378 32.18 -43.72 28.02
CA ILE A 378 32.08 -43.13 29.36
C ILE A 378 33.01 -43.83 30.35
N ILE A 379 33.03 -45.16 30.39
CA ILE A 379 33.91 -45.89 31.33
C ILE A 379 35.39 -45.72 30.99
N ASN A 380 35.75 -45.60 29.71
CA ASN A 380 37.13 -45.33 29.31
C ASN A 380 37.62 -43.95 29.79
N VAL A 381 36.71 -42.99 29.98
CA VAL A 381 37.04 -41.63 30.43
C VAL A 381 36.91 -41.47 31.94
N HIS A 382 35.87 -42.05 32.54
CA HIS A 382 35.46 -41.79 33.93
C HIS A 382 35.59 -43.01 34.86
N GLY A 383 35.89 -44.19 34.33
CA GLY A 383 35.96 -45.46 35.08
C GLY A 383 34.61 -46.03 35.52
N SER A 384 33.53 -45.26 35.48
CA SER A 384 32.18 -45.71 35.86
C SER A 384 31.09 -44.94 35.11
N ILE A 385 29.89 -45.52 35.05
CA ILE A 385 28.71 -44.92 34.42
C ILE A 385 27.61 -44.60 35.45
N LYS A 386 26.97 -43.45 35.31
CA LYS A 386 25.87 -43.03 36.18
C LYS A 386 24.55 -43.65 35.72
N PRO A 387 23.69 -44.14 36.63
CA PRO A 387 22.43 -44.82 36.30
C PRO A 387 21.24 -43.86 36.13
N ASN A 388 21.47 -42.66 35.58
CA ASN A 388 20.45 -41.61 35.44
C ASN A 388 20.61 -40.83 34.13
N GLN A 389 19.71 -39.88 33.90
CA GLN A 389 19.62 -39.07 32.68
C GLN A 389 20.90 -38.30 32.30
N SER A 390 21.86 -38.14 33.21
CA SER A 390 23.15 -37.53 32.86
C SER A 390 23.99 -38.44 31.94
N HIS A 391 23.88 -39.76 32.12
CA HIS A 391 24.52 -40.76 31.27
C HIS A 391 23.46 -41.67 30.64
N GLN A 392 23.01 -42.72 31.35
CA GLN A 392 21.96 -43.62 30.87
C GLN A 392 21.07 -44.11 32.02
N VAL A 393 19.75 -44.12 31.81
CA VAL A 393 18.78 -44.63 32.78
C VAL A 393 18.93 -46.15 32.92
N TYR A 394 19.52 -46.57 34.05
CA TYR A 394 19.74 -47.97 34.43
C TYR A 394 18.91 -48.35 35.64
N LYS A 395 18.40 -49.59 35.68
CA LYS A 395 17.65 -50.13 36.82
C LYS A 395 18.19 -51.48 37.29
N ASN A 396 17.81 -51.90 38.49
CA ASN A 396 18.26 -53.16 39.10
C ASN A 396 17.51 -54.42 38.64
N CYS A 397 16.82 -54.40 37.50
CA CYS A 397 16.14 -55.56 36.91
C CYS A 397 16.13 -55.47 35.39
N ASN A 398 16.10 -56.62 34.72
CA ASN A 398 16.06 -56.68 33.27
C ASN A 398 14.72 -56.12 32.76
N LYS A 399 14.79 -55.42 31.63
CA LYS A 399 13.61 -54.87 30.97
C LYS A 399 12.76 -55.95 30.31
N GLY A 400 13.39 -56.98 29.75
CA GLY A 400 12.70 -58.10 29.11
C GLY A 400 12.11 -57.76 27.75
N GLY A 401 11.43 -58.75 27.17
CA GLY A 401 10.74 -58.64 25.89
C GLY A 401 11.66 -58.28 24.72
N ALA A 402 11.15 -57.46 23.80
CA ALA A 402 11.86 -57.09 22.57
C ALA A 402 13.19 -56.36 22.82
N TRP A 403 13.34 -55.68 23.97
CA TRP A 403 14.59 -55.04 24.37
C TRP A 403 15.68 -56.07 24.65
N ASP A 404 15.42 -57.05 25.51
CA ASP A 404 16.38 -58.10 25.85
C ASP A 404 16.81 -58.86 24.60
N GLU A 405 15.87 -59.20 23.72
CA GLU A 405 16.19 -59.83 22.45
C GLU A 405 17.02 -58.92 21.51
N ALA A 406 16.77 -57.59 21.48
CA ALA A 406 17.58 -56.66 20.69
C ALA A 406 19.02 -56.55 21.25
N VAL A 407 19.18 -56.69 22.57
CA VAL A 407 20.50 -56.80 23.22
C VAL A 407 21.26 -58.03 22.73
N GLU A 408 20.60 -59.19 22.69
CA GLU A 408 21.19 -60.43 22.19
C GLU A 408 21.50 -60.39 20.69
N GLU A 409 20.56 -59.92 19.86
CA GLU A 409 20.74 -59.88 18.40
C GLU A 409 21.82 -58.89 17.94
N THR A 410 22.18 -57.92 18.78
CA THR A 410 23.23 -56.93 18.50
C THR A 410 24.46 -57.14 19.36
N LYS A 411 24.62 -58.35 19.92
CA LYS A 411 25.78 -58.71 20.74
C LYS A 411 27.08 -58.32 20.04
N ASP A 412 27.98 -57.71 20.81
CA ASP A 412 29.30 -57.24 20.42
C ASP A 412 29.34 -56.15 19.32
N LYS A 413 28.19 -55.65 18.87
CA LYS A 413 28.12 -54.59 17.86
C LYS A 413 28.27 -53.20 18.46
N VAL A 414 29.20 -52.42 17.92
CA VAL A 414 29.50 -51.04 18.33
C VAL A 414 29.69 -50.13 17.12
N LEU A 415 29.64 -48.82 17.34
CA LEU A 415 30.05 -47.81 16.36
C LEU A 415 31.50 -47.39 16.62
N VAL A 416 32.32 -47.36 15.56
CA VAL A 416 33.72 -46.92 15.63
C VAL A 416 34.00 -45.82 14.62
N LYS A 417 35.02 -44.99 14.90
CA LYS A 417 35.62 -44.07 13.92
C LYS A 417 37.09 -44.43 13.81
N ASN A 418 37.55 -44.82 12.62
CA ASN A 418 38.92 -45.30 12.40
C ASN A 418 39.30 -46.44 13.37
N GLY A 419 38.37 -47.39 13.59
CA GLY A 419 38.59 -48.53 14.49
C GLY A 419 38.55 -48.22 15.99
N GLN A 420 38.28 -46.98 16.41
CA GLN A 420 38.29 -46.57 17.81
C GLN A 420 36.98 -45.89 18.26
N ILE A 421 36.67 -45.98 19.55
CA ILE A 421 35.55 -45.24 20.20
C ILE A 421 36.09 -43.97 20.85
N ASN A 422 36.45 -42.99 20.03
CA ASN A 422 36.96 -41.67 20.44
C ASN A 422 35.97 -40.52 20.19
N PHE A 423 34.68 -40.84 20.23
CA PHE A 423 33.58 -39.89 20.07
C PHE A 423 32.47 -40.24 21.06
N LEU A 424 31.56 -39.30 21.29
CA LEU A 424 30.40 -39.50 22.13
C LEU A 424 29.18 -39.79 21.24
N PRO A 425 28.64 -41.02 21.21
CA PRO A 425 27.42 -41.33 20.47
C PRO A 425 26.21 -40.87 21.28
N GLU A 426 25.95 -39.56 21.25
CA GLU A 426 24.83 -38.94 21.96
C GLU A 426 23.48 -39.43 21.41
N TYR A 427 22.46 -39.36 22.26
CA TYR A 427 21.08 -39.60 21.86
C TYR A 427 20.14 -38.80 22.75
N SER A 428 18.95 -38.50 22.23
CA SER A 428 17.89 -37.80 22.95
C SER A 428 16.52 -38.36 22.56
N SER A 429 15.49 -38.06 23.35
CA SER A 429 14.12 -38.43 22.99
C SER A 429 13.76 -37.89 21.60
N THR A 430 14.02 -36.61 21.36
CA THR A 430 13.61 -35.89 20.15
C THR A 430 14.63 -34.79 19.88
N THR A 431 14.98 -34.60 18.61
CA THR A 431 15.95 -33.61 18.10
C THR A 431 15.26 -32.43 17.44
N GLY A 432 13.95 -32.49 17.22
CA GLY A 432 13.19 -31.48 16.48
C GLY A 432 13.44 -31.60 14.98
N GLY A 433 13.67 -32.83 14.52
CA GLY A 433 13.93 -33.22 13.14
C GLY A 433 15.17 -32.65 12.48
N TYR A 434 16.03 -31.93 13.19
CA TYR A 434 17.33 -31.47 12.70
C TYR A 434 18.42 -31.94 13.64
N ILE A 435 19.45 -32.57 13.07
CA ILE A 435 20.60 -33.12 13.79
C ILE A 435 21.86 -32.38 13.35
N ASN A 436 22.60 -31.86 14.33
CA ASN A 436 23.88 -31.17 14.11
C ASN A 436 24.88 -32.08 13.40
N GLY A 437 25.47 -31.60 12.31
CA GLY A 437 26.43 -32.36 11.51
C GLY A 437 25.82 -33.44 10.61
N VAL A 438 24.50 -33.63 10.62
CA VAL A 438 23.79 -34.60 9.77
C VAL A 438 22.77 -33.89 8.87
N GLY A 439 21.93 -33.01 9.43
CA GLY A 439 20.89 -32.27 8.71
C GLY A 439 19.47 -32.69 9.09
N TRP A 440 18.53 -32.51 8.16
CA TRP A 440 17.10 -32.78 8.37
C TRP A 440 16.77 -34.28 8.32
N ASP A 441 16.03 -34.75 9.32
CA ASP A 441 15.53 -36.12 9.47
C ASP A 441 14.11 -36.26 8.91
N VAL A 442 14.02 -36.17 7.58
CA VAL A 442 12.77 -36.10 6.84
C VAL A 442 12.78 -37.04 5.63
N ASP A 443 11.58 -37.43 5.22
CA ASP A 443 11.34 -38.19 3.99
C ASP A 443 10.27 -37.47 3.17
N GLY A 444 10.61 -36.24 2.75
CA GLY A 444 9.71 -35.30 2.07
C GLY A 444 9.82 -33.89 2.63
N ASP A 445 8.67 -33.23 2.78
CA ASP A 445 8.58 -31.83 3.14
C ASP A 445 8.66 -31.64 4.66
N TRP A 446 9.59 -30.81 5.11
CA TRP A 446 9.64 -30.35 6.49
C TRP A 446 8.51 -29.34 6.76
N PRO A 447 7.80 -29.40 7.90
CA PRO A 447 7.89 -30.35 9.02
C PRO A 447 6.93 -31.54 8.91
N LYS A 448 6.22 -31.67 7.79
CA LYS A 448 5.14 -32.66 7.58
C LYS A 448 5.67 -34.09 7.55
N ASP A 449 6.79 -34.32 6.89
CA ASP A 449 7.33 -35.65 6.64
C ASP A 449 8.55 -35.97 7.53
N ALA A 450 8.69 -35.23 8.62
CA ALA A 450 9.67 -35.49 9.68
C ALA A 450 9.43 -36.86 10.33
N TYR A 451 10.48 -37.67 10.48
CA TYR A 451 10.34 -38.99 11.09
C TYR A 451 9.85 -38.93 12.54
N GLU A 452 10.26 -37.91 13.30
CA GLU A 452 9.76 -37.68 14.67
C GLU A 452 8.27 -37.35 14.72
N LYS A 453 7.75 -36.63 13.71
CA LYS A 453 6.31 -36.38 13.57
C LYS A 453 5.58 -37.67 13.24
N LYS A 454 6.05 -38.41 12.21
CA LYS A 454 5.49 -39.70 11.79
C LYS A 454 5.44 -40.68 12.98
N ALA A 455 6.45 -40.66 13.84
CA ALA A 455 6.54 -41.49 15.03
C ALA A 455 5.61 -41.08 16.19
N GLY A 456 4.98 -39.91 16.11
CA GLY A 456 4.13 -39.35 17.16
C GLY A 456 4.92 -38.85 18.37
N SER A 457 6.02 -38.13 18.16
CA SER A 457 6.74 -37.50 19.29
C SER A 457 5.93 -36.33 19.87
N PRO A 458 5.54 -36.38 21.15
CA PRO A 458 4.86 -35.27 21.80
C PRO A 458 5.79 -34.07 22.06
N TRP A 459 7.10 -34.25 21.91
CA TRP A 459 8.12 -33.21 22.06
C TRP A 459 8.59 -32.65 20.71
N PHE A 460 8.04 -33.15 19.60
CA PHE A 460 8.40 -32.68 18.27
C PHE A 460 8.07 -31.21 18.09
N LEU A 461 6.86 -30.78 18.46
CA LEU A 461 6.46 -29.38 18.50
C LEU A 461 6.22 -28.96 19.96
N LYS A 462 6.88 -27.88 20.40
CA LYS A 462 6.74 -27.36 21.76
C LYS A 462 6.41 -25.87 21.74
N GLY A 463 5.37 -25.48 22.47
CA GLY A 463 5.03 -24.08 22.71
C GLY A 463 5.94 -23.45 23.76
N TRP A 464 6.42 -22.23 23.49
CA TRP A 464 7.32 -21.48 24.37
C TRP A 464 6.53 -20.69 25.41
N TYR A 465 6.17 -21.34 26.51
CA TYR A 465 5.49 -20.67 27.63
C TYR A 465 5.64 -21.34 29.00
N THR A 466 6.38 -22.44 29.08
CA THR A 466 6.71 -23.15 30.33
C THR A 466 8.16 -22.87 30.73
N LYS A 467 8.42 -22.72 32.04
CA LYS A 467 9.76 -22.42 32.58
C LYS A 467 10.80 -23.51 32.32
N SER A 468 10.35 -24.77 32.19
CA SER A 468 11.21 -25.91 31.82
C SER A 468 10.53 -26.80 30.79
N TYR A 469 11.17 -27.93 30.44
CA TYR A 469 10.61 -28.93 29.52
C TYR A 469 9.29 -29.53 30.02
N SER A 470 9.02 -29.50 31.33
CA SER A 470 7.81 -30.05 31.94
C SER A 470 6.60 -29.14 31.73
N VAL A 471 5.48 -29.72 31.29
CA VAL A 471 4.17 -29.05 31.18
C VAL A 471 3.60 -28.58 32.52
N SER A 472 4.07 -29.15 33.63
CA SER A 472 3.69 -28.77 34.99
C SER A 472 4.58 -27.67 35.59
N SER A 473 5.62 -27.24 34.88
CA SER A 473 6.46 -26.13 35.34
C SER A 473 5.69 -24.81 35.28
N ASP A 474 6.21 -23.80 35.98
CA ASP A 474 5.64 -22.46 36.01
C ASP A 474 5.38 -21.92 34.58
N LYS A 475 4.20 -21.33 34.38
CA LYS A 475 3.69 -20.81 33.10
C LYS A 475 3.66 -19.28 33.07
N CYS A 476 4.38 -18.63 33.99
CA CYS A 476 4.44 -17.18 34.14
C CYS A 476 3.04 -16.54 34.26
N GLY A 477 2.13 -17.20 34.98
CA GLY A 477 0.74 -16.75 35.18
C GLY A 477 -0.19 -16.95 33.99
N ARG A 478 0.23 -17.62 32.90
CA ARG A 478 -0.62 -17.89 31.73
C ARG A 478 -1.23 -19.29 31.79
N GLU A 479 -2.46 -19.41 31.30
CA GLU A 479 -3.10 -20.72 31.15
C GLU A 479 -2.72 -21.46 29.85
N HIS A 480 -2.32 -20.71 28.82
CA HIS A 480 -1.98 -21.21 27.48
C HIS A 480 -0.97 -20.26 26.78
N PRO A 481 -0.25 -20.72 25.73
CA PRO A 481 0.77 -19.90 25.05
C PRO A 481 0.18 -18.85 24.10
N TRP A 482 -1.11 -18.92 23.78
CA TRP A 482 -1.74 -18.02 22.81
C TRP A 482 -1.82 -16.58 23.30
N LEU A 483 -1.49 -15.66 22.40
CA LEU A 483 -1.48 -14.20 22.54
C LEU A 483 -2.53 -13.60 21.60
N ASN A 484 -3.32 -12.65 22.10
CA ASN A 484 -4.17 -11.84 21.24
C ASN A 484 -3.34 -10.74 20.54
N GLU A 485 -3.96 -10.00 19.61
CA GLU A 485 -3.30 -8.94 18.83
C GLU A 485 -2.60 -7.88 19.71
N LYS A 486 -3.20 -7.50 20.84
CA LYS A 486 -2.62 -6.52 21.78
C LYS A 486 -1.45 -7.09 22.59
N GLU A 487 -1.42 -8.39 22.83
CA GLU A 487 -0.31 -9.05 23.53
C GLU A 487 0.87 -9.37 22.60
N MET A 488 0.61 -9.46 21.29
CA MET A 488 1.63 -9.68 20.27
C MET A 488 2.31 -8.38 19.82
N ALA A 489 1.55 -7.28 19.76
CA ALA A 489 2.04 -5.93 19.47
C ALA A 489 2.81 -5.32 20.65
#